data_AF-A0A926UUQ6-F1
#
_entry.id   AF-A0A926UUQ6-F1
#
_cell.length_a   1.000
_cell.length_b   1.000
_cell.length_c   1.000
_cell.angle_alpha   90.00
_cell.angle_beta   90.00
_cell.angle_gamma   90.00
#
_symmetry.space_group_name_H-M   'P 1'
#
loop_
_entity.id
_entity.type
_entity.pdbx_description
1 polymer ?
#
loop_
_entity_poly.entity_id
_entity_poly.type
_entity_poly.pdbx_seq_one_letter_code
_entity_poly.pdbx_strand_id
1 'polypeptide(L)'
;MGNQGARPQNQHCDTRKGDSEITINPIEGDKNCENLIKYRPDGRIYSDDVSINHDLNETLNLNLGFLKKNRSDALFIVIRKLDEKFSNKTWAKITVQKEIDKLNTKDENGFYDAYCQFIVSYLKSKL
;
A
#
# COMPACT_ATOMS: atom_id res chain seq x y z
N MET A 1 -15.49 -9.41 -6.58
CA MET A 1 -14.40 -8.90 -5.70
C MET A 1 -15.00 -7.83 -4.79
N GLY A 2 -14.39 -7.47 -3.65
CA GLY A 2 -14.97 -6.51 -2.69
C GLY A 2 -15.84 -7.11 -1.56
N ASN A 3 -15.82 -8.45 -1.42
CA ASN A 3 -16.70 -9.22 -0.52
C ASN A 3 -18.21 -8.97 -0.75
N GLN A 4 -18.62 -8.87 -2.02
CA GLN A 4 -20.03 -8.75 -2.41
C GLN A 4 -20.91 -9.83 -1.76
N GLY A 5 -22.06 -9.41 -1.21
CA GLY A 5 -22.99 -10.27 -0.47
C GLY A 5 -22.65 -10.49 1.01
N ALA A 6 -21.46 -10.09 1.47
CA ALA A 6 -21.13 -10.08 2.89
C ALA A 6 -21.83 -8.93 3.63
N ARG A 7 -21.79 -8.94 4.96
CA ARG A 7 -22.25 -7.81 5.78
C ARG A 7 -21.48 -6.54 5.41
N PRO A 8 -22.11 -5.34 5.44
CA PRO A 8 -21.47 -4.10 4.98
C PRO A 8 -20.11 -3.81 5.60
N GLN A 9 -19.92 -4.09 6.89
CA GLN A 9 -18.64 -3.92 7.61
C GLN A 9 -17.49 -4.81 7.09
N ASN A 10 -17.80 -5.87 6.34
CA ASN A 10 -16.83 -6.78 5.74
C ASN A 10 -16.63 -6.54 4.23
N GLN A 11 -17.39 -5.62 3.64
CA GLN A 11 -17.25 -5.22 2.24
C GLN A 11 -16.13 -4.19 2.11
N HIS A 12 -15.51 -4.10 0.94
CA HIS A 12 -14.47 -3.11 0.65
C HIS A 12 -14.46 -2.72 -0.85
N CYS A 13 -13.65 -1.72 -1.21
CA CYS A 13 -13.55 -1.16 -2.56
C CYS A 13 -14.94 -0.75 -3.10
N ASP A 14 -15.21 -1.02 -4.37
CA ASP A 14 -16.45 -0.62 -5.06
C ASP A 14 -17.71 -1.20 -4.42
N THR A 15 -17.63 -2.41 -3.86
CA THR A 15 -18.77 -3.02 -3.16
C THR A 15 -19.16 -2.21 -1.93
N ARG A 16 -18.19 -1.71 -1.16
CA ARG A 16 -18.46 -0.88 0.02
C ARG A 16 -18.86 0.55 -0.35
N LYS A 17 -18.21 1.11 -1.38
CA LYS A 17 -18.45 2.46 -1.88
C LYS A 17 -19.89 2.62 -2.37
N GLY A 18 -20.36 1.66 -3.16
CA GLY A 18 -21.62 1.78 -3.90
C GLY A 18 -21.62 3.07 -4.74
N ASP A 19 -22.69 3.84 -4.60
CA ASP A 19 -22.90 5.10 -5.33
C ASP A 19 -22.26 6.32 -4.63
N SER A 20 -21.56 6.12 -3.51
CA SER A 20 -20.91 7.23 -2.80
C SER A 20 -19.73 7.78 -3.61
N GLU A 21 -19.59 9.08 -3.71
CA GLU A 21 -18.43 9.71 -4.33
C GLU A 21 -17.17 9.55 -3.47
N ILE A 22 -15.99 9.60 -4.11
CA ILE A 22 -14.69 9.62 -3.43
C ILE A 22 -13.93 10.91 -3.75
N THR A 23 -13.13 11.37 -2.80
CA THR A 23 -12.39 12.64 -2.86
C THR A 23 -11.24 12.58 -3.85
N ILE A 24 -10.53 11.44 -3.93
CA ILE A 24 -9.39 11.30 -4.85
C ILE A 24 -9.91 11.05 -6.26
N ASN A 25 -9.50 11.92 -7.18
CA ASN A 25 -9.68 11.73 -8.60
C ASN A 25 -8.34 11.41 -9.28
N PRO A 26 -8.08 10.15 -9.69
CA PRO A 26 -6.82 9.75 -10.31
C PRO A 26 -6.54 10.38 -11.68
N ILE A 27 -7.53 11.00 -12.33
CA ILE A 27 -7.37 11.65 -13.64
C ILE A 27 -7.14 13.16 -13.56
N GLU A 28 -7.15 13.77 -12.35
CA GLU A 28 -6.73 15.16 -12.17
C GLU A 28 -5.20 15.25 -12.35
N GLY A 29 -4.78 15.52 -13.59
CA GLY A 29 -3.40 15.38 -14.08
C GLY A 29 -2.31 16.16 -13.34
N ASP A 30 -2.68 17.14 -12.51
CA ASP A 30 -1.73 18.00 -11.79
C ASP A 30 -1.40 17.44 -10.39
N LYS A 31 -2.20 16.49 -9.88
CA LYS A 31 -2.05 15.92 -8.54
C LYS A 31 -1.62 14.47 -8.65
N ASN A 32 -0.37 14.19 -8.31
CA ASN A 32 0.04 12.81 -8.05
C ASN A 32 -0.70 12.30 -6.80
N CYS A 33 -1.79 11.56 -7.01
CA CYS A 33 -2.65 11.06 -5.93
C CYS A 33 -1.92 10.13 -4.96
N GLU A 34 -0.79 9.53 -5.36
CA GLU A 34 0.06 8.73 -4.49
C GLU A 34 0.59 9.55 -3.30
N ASN A 35 0.86 10.85 -3.50
CA ASN A 35 1.35 11.73 -2.44
C ASN A 35 0.29 12.05 -1.37
N LEU A 36 -0.99 11.80 -1.67
CA LEU A 36 -2.09 12.00 -0.75
C LEU A 36 -2.25 10.82 0.22
N ILE A 37 -1.56 9.71 -0.03
CA ILE A 37 -1.66 8.47 0.74
C ILE A 37 -0.33 8.21 1.46
N LYS A 38 -0.44 7.88 2.74
CA LYS A 38 0.67 7.52 3.60
C LYS A 38 0.49 6.12 4.15
N TYR A 39 1.59 5.55 4.61
CA TYR A 39 1.69 4.15 5.00
C TYR A 39 2.23 4.02 6.42
N ARG A 40 1.68 3.07 7.19
CA ARG A 40 2.22 2.68 8.49
C ARG A 40 2.72 1.23 8.44
N PRO A 41 3.78 0.86 9.19
CA PRO A 41 4.33 -0.49 9.15
C PRO A 41 3.35 -1.62 9.47
N ASP A 42 2.22 -1.34 10.14
CA ASP A 42 1.15 -2.30 10.43
C ASP A 42 0.23 -2.61 9.22
N GLY A 43 0.58 -2.11 8.03
CA GLY A 43 -0.22 -2.29 6.81
C GLY A 43 -1.36 -1.29 6.67
N ARG A 44 -1.49 -0.33 7.60
CA ARG A 44 -2.50 0.73 7.50
C ARG A 44 -2.11 1.76 6.45
N ILE A 45 -3.10 2.17 5.65
CA ILE A 45 -3.00 3.34 4.77
C ILE A 45 -3.82 4.49 5.36
N TYR A 46 -3.35 5.73 5.21
CA TYR A 46 -4.03 6.91 5.77
C TYR A 46 -3.72 8.15 4.94
N SER A 47 -4.43 9.24 5.20
CA SER A 47 -4.13 10.56 4.67
C SER A 47 -4.12 11.60 5.80
N ASP A 48 -3.39 12.69 5.60
CA ASP A 48 -3.52 13.87 6.46
C ASP A 48 -4.79 14.67 6.13
N ASP A 49 -5.29 14.53 4.90
CA ASP A 49 -6.57 15.10 4.48
C ASP A 49 -7.71 14.26 5.09
N VAL A 50 -8.59 14.92 5.83
CA VAL A 50 -9.67 14.26 6.59
C VAL A 50 -10.67 13.58 5.67
N SER A 51 -10.99 14.17 4.52
CA SER A 51 -11.95 13.62 3.56
C SER A 51 -11.38 12.38 2.87
N ILE A 52 -10.13 12.46 2.42
CA ILE A 52 -9.44 11.31 1.85
C ILE A 52 -9.29 10.19 2.89
N ASN A 53 -8.92 10.53 4.13
CA ASN A 53 -8.79 9.54 5.17
C ASN A 53 -10.14 8.89 5.53
N HIS A 54 -11.25 9.63 5.47
CA HIS A 54 -12.59 9.06 5.58
C HIS A 54 -12.86 8.07 4.44
N ASP A 55 -12.53 8.42 3.20
CA ASP A 55 -12.73 7.52 2.07
C ASP A 55 -11.96 6.21 2.20
N LEU A 56 -10.71 6.27 2.66
CA LEU A 56 -9.89 5.08 2.86
C LEU A 56 -10.47 4.12 3.91
N ASN A 57 -11.08 4.65 4.97
CA ASN A 57 -11.53 3.86 6.12
C ASN A 57 -13.01 3.48 6.07
N GLU A 58 -13.88 4.39 5.63
CA GLU A 58 -15.33 4.24 5.73
C GLU A 58 -15.98 3.97 4.38
N THR A 59 -15.71 4.83 3.38
CA THR A 59 -16.29 4.72 2.02
C THR A 59 -15.78 3.48 1.30
N LEU A 60 -14.47 3.20 1.35
CA LEU A 60 -13.85 2.09 0.65
C LEU A 60 -13.43 0.93 1.59
N ASN A 61 -13.35 1.16 2.90
CA ASN A 61 -12.93 0.18 3.91
C ASN A 61 -11.62 -0.56 3.55
N LEU A 62 -10.61 0.19 3.07
CA LEU A 62 -9.33 -0.35 2.60
C LEU A 62 -8.39 -0.75 3.75
N ASN A 63 -8.77 -0.46 4.99
CA ASN A 63 -8.06 -0.87 6.21
C ASN A 63 -8.73 -2.05 6.93
N LEU A 64 -9.61 -2.78 6.24
CA LEU A 64 -10.15 -4.04 6.72
C LEU A 64 -9.01 -5.01 7.10
N GLY A 65 -9.23 -5.80 8.14
CA GLY A 65 -8.16 -6.54 8.83
C GLY A 65 -7.27 -7.38 7.90
N PHE A 66 -7.86 -8.14 6.97
CA PHE A 66 -7.08 -8.97 6.06
C PHE A 66 -6.31 -8.14 5.00
N LEU A 67 -6.82 -6.98 4.58
CA LEU A 67 -6.11 -6.11 3.63
C LEU A 67 -4.84 -5.53 4.26
N LYS A 68 -4.94 -5.07 5.52
CA LYS A 68 -3.75 -4.63 6.27
C LYS A 68 -2.76 -5.77 6.45
N LYS A 69 -3.26 -6.95 6.82
CA LYS A 69 -2.43 -8.15 6.98
C LYS A 69 -1.70 -8.52 5.68
N ASN A 70 -2.38 -8.52 4.54
CA ASN A 70 -1.75 -8.83 3.26
C ASN A 70 -0.63 -7.83 2.91
N ARG A 71 -0.84 -6.53 3.19
CA ARG A 71 0.21 -5.51 3.02
C ARG A 71 1.40 -5.77 3.95
N SER A 72 1.16 -6.02 5.23
CA SER A 72 2.22 -6.28 6.20
C SER A 72 2.98 -7.57 5.90
N ASP A 73 2.30 -8.62 5.46
CA ASP A 73 2.90 -9.92 5.10
C ASP A 73 3.81 -9.76 3.87
N ALA A 74 3.39 -8.97 2.86
CA ALA A 74 4.23 -8.65 1.71
C ALA A 74 5.50 -7.89 2.10
N LEU A 75 5.39 -6.90 2.99
CA LEU A 75 6.56 -6.20 3.53
C LEU A 75 7.48 -7.15 4.33
N PHE A 76 6.91 -8.01 5.15
CA PHE A 76 7.66 -8.98 5.94
C PHE A 76 8.50 -9.92 5.07
N ILE A 77 7.99 -10.35 3.92
CA ILE A 77 8.74 -11.17 2.96
C ILE A 77 9.98 -10.44 2.46
N VAL A 78 9.86 -9.14 2.15
CA VAL A 78 11.00 -8.32 1.68
C VAL A 78 12.01 -8.10 2.81
N ILE A 79 11.55 -7.77 4.01
CA ILE A 79 12.39 -7.62 5.20
C ILE A 79 13.18 -8.91 5.47
N ARG A 80 12.51 -10.07 5.44
CA ARG A 80 13.17 -11.37 5.68
C ARG A 80 14.28 -11.64 4.66
N LYS A 81 14.02 -11.37 3.38
CA LYS A 81 15.03 -11.50 2.31
C LYS A 81 16.23 -10.57 2.51
N LEU A 82 16.01 -9.37 3.05
CA LEU A 82 17.09 -8.45 3.38
C LEU A 82 17.87 -8.94 4.61
N ASP A 83 17.19 -9.37 5.67
CA ASP A 83 17.82 -9.92 6.86
C ASP A 83 18.65 -11.18 6.56
N GLU A 84 18.17 -12.06 5.67
CA GLU A 84 18.91 -13.24 5.20
C GLU A 84 20.22 -12.85 4.48
N LYS A 85 20.25 -11.70 3.79
CA LYS A 85 21.45 -11.18 3.11
C LYS A 85 22.44 -10.47 4.04
N PHE A 86 21.96 -9.95 5.18
CA PHE A 86 22.75 -9.17 6.12
C PHE A 86 22.65 -9.76 7.53
N SER A 87 23.61 -10.60 7.90
CA SER A 87 23.64 -11.32 9.19
C SER A 87 23.59 -10.43 10.43
N ASN A 88 24.04 -9.17 10.32
CA ASN A 88 23.96 -8.16 11.38
C ASN A 88 22.69 -7.28 11.33
N LYS A 89 21.75 -7.59 10.43
CA LYS A 89 20.50 -6.85 10.18
C LYS A 89 20.68 -5.36 9.88
N THR A 90 21.89 -4.97 9.48
CA THR A 90 22.19 -3.62 9.00
C THR A 90 22.27 -3.68 7.49
N TRP A 91 21.23 -3.20 6.82
CA TRP A 91 21.14 -3.31 5.37
C TRP A 91 22.03 -2.27 4.69
N ALA A 92 22.83 -2.70 3.72
CA ALA A 92 23.61 -1.76 2.93
C ALA A 92 22.68 -0.87 2.09
N LYS A 93 22.91 0.45 2.13
CA LYS A 93 22.12 1.47 1.41
C LYS A 93 21.93 1.12 -0.07
N ILE A 94 22.99 0.64 -0.73
CA ILE A 94 22.94 0.24 -2.15
C ILE A 94 21.99 -0.94 -2.40
N THR A 95 21.87 -1.89 -1.48
CA THR A 95 20.97 -3.03 -1.62
C THR A 95 19.53 -2.63 -1.38
N VAL A 96 19.28 -1.75 -0.41
CA VAL A 96 17.94 -1.18 -0.17
C VAL A 96 17.49 -0.37 -1.39
N GLN A 97 18.37 0.46 -1.94
CA GLN A 97 18.07 1.24 -3.15
C GLN A 97 17.74 0.34 -4.34
N LYS A 98 18.53 -0.73 -4.57
CA LYS A 98 18.24 -1.71 -5.64
C LYS A 98 16.86 -2.37 -5.48
N GLU A 99 16.45 -2.68 -4.25
CA GLU A 99 15.12 -3.25 -4.00
C GLU A 99 14.00 -2.22 -4.26
N ILE A 100 14.21 -0.95 -3.87
CA ILE A 100 13.30 0.15 -4.20
C ILE A 100 13.18 0.31 -5.72
N ASP A 101 14.29 0.30 -6.45
CA ASP A 101 14.29 0.47 -7.91
C ASP A 101 13.53 -0.67 -8.57
N LYS A 102 13.77 -1.92 -8.13
CA LYS A 102 13.03 -3.09 -8.62
C LYS A 102 11.53 -2.95 -8.40
N LEU A 103 11.09 -2.56 -7.19
CA LEU A 103 9.67 -2.40 -6.86
C LEU A 103 8.99 -1.26 -7.65
N ASN A 104 9.76 -0.28 -8.12
CA ASN A 104 9.29 0.80 -9.00
C ASN A 104 9.39 0.46 -10.50
N THR A 105 9.78 -0.76 -10.85
CA THR A 105 9.80 -1.23 -12.24
C THR A 105 8.75 -2.29 -12.46
N LYS A 106 8.20 -2.32 -13.68
CA LYS A 106 7.31 -3.39 -14.12
C LYS A 106 8.12 -4.65 -14.43
N ASP A 107 7.53 -5.80 -14.16
CA ASP A 107 8.06 -7.08 -14.59
C ASP A 107 7.98 -7.26 -16.12
N GLU A 108 8.46 -8.41 -16.61
CA GLU A 108 8.44 -8.76 -18.03
C GLU A 108 7.04 -8.79 -18.65
N ASN A 109 6.00 -8.94 -17.82
CA ASN A 109 4.60 -8.95 -18.23
C ASN A 109 3.95 -7.56 -18.10
N GLY A 110 4.69 -6.54 -17.65
CA GLY A 110 4.21 -5.18 -17.51
C GLY A 110 3.51 -4.88 -16.17
N PHE A 111 3.62 -5.76 -15.17
CA PHE A 111 2.98 -5.60 -13.87
C PHE A 111 3.95 -5.14 -12.77
N TYR A 112 3.43 -4.36 -11.83
CA TYR A 112 4.16 -4.07 -10.59
C TYR A 112 3.92 -5.18 -9.56
N ASP A 113 4.91 -5.37 -8.66
CA ASP A 113 4.74 -6.23 -7.49
C ASP A 113 3.56 -5.76 -6.61
N ALA A 114 2.82 -6.72 -6.06
CA ALA A 114 1.70 -6.43 -5.17
C ALA A 114 2.16 -5.60 -3.97
N TYR A 115 1.44 -4.52 -3.69
CA TYR A 115 1.74 -3.58 -2.60
C TYR A 115 3.10 -2.87 -2.74
N CYS A 116 3.68 -2.76 -3.94
CA CYS A 116 4.97 -2.11 -4.19
C CYS A 116 5.12 -0.75 -3.49
N GLN A 117 4.16 0.18 -3.63
CA GLN A 117 4.25 1.51 -3.02
C GLN A 117 4.29 1.49 -1.48
N PHE A 118 3.58 0.54 -0.85
CA PHE A 118 3.65 0.33 0.59
C PHE A 118 5.06 -0.07 1.03
N ILE A 119 5.66 -1.02 0.30
CA ILE A 119 7.00 -1.54 0.59
C ILE A 119 8.06 -0.45 0.32
N VAL A 120 7.95 0.25 -0.81
CA VAL A 120 8.84 1.36 -1.19
C VAL A 120 8.82 2.46 -0.14
N SER A 121 7.64 2.84 0.37
CA SER A 121 7.52 3.84 1.45
C SER A 121 8.27 3.42 2.71
N TYR A 122 8.14 2.15 3.12
CA TYR A 122 8.89 1.64 4.27
C TYR A 122 10.40 1.64 4.02
N LEU A 123 10.86 1.12 2.88
CA LEU A 123 12.29 1.04 2.58
C LEU A 123 12.95 2.42 2.48
N LYS A 124 12.25 3.41 1.89
CA LYS A 124 12.71 4.81 1.85
C LYS A 124 12.92 5.40 3.25
N SER A 125 12.12 4.99 4.25
CA SER A 125 12.30 5.41 5.65
C SER A 125 13.53 4.81 6.35
N LYS A 126 14.24 3.88 5.68
CA LYS A 126 15.45 3.20 6.19
C LYS A 126 16.75 3.67 5.50
N LEU A 127 16.67 4.59 4.53
CA LEU A 127 17.81 5.14 3.77
C LEU A 127 18.43 6.38 4.41
#